data_AF-A0A166XFW9-F1
#
_entry.id   AF-A0A166XFW9-F1
#
_cell.length_a   1.000
_cell.length_b   1.000
_cell.length_c   1.000
_cell.angle_alpha   90.00
_cell.angle_beta   90.00
_cell.angle_gamma   90.00
#
_symmetry.space_group_name_H-M   'P 1'
#
loop_
_entity.id
_entity.type
_entity.pdbx_description
1 polymer ?
#
loop_
_entity_poly.entity_id
_entity_poly.type
_entity_poly.pdbx_seq_one_letter_code
_entity_poly.pdbx_strand_id
1 'polypeptide(L)'
;MNALKLTLASLVIISGCSTTEAGSEQTQQQAQPEKPQQQATPNKKPIAPAKLQTKSATRHDAGMSKPTPAKMVTKAEPIAKYDQDAIDEASIKNQHAYLNFITKDKSCDSSSQCQAIPVGSRACGGPSSYLLFSTKTADLEKVYKLAKKLTDSEAQYNAKHGMISICEHLRQPATQCVENTCVKLEGTNKSPTRDYR
;
A
#
# COMPACT_ATOMS: atom_id res chain seq x y z
N MET A 1 4.66 54.83 36.92
CA MET A 1 3.70 54.37 37.95
C MET A 1 3.48 52.89 37.69
N ASN A 2 4.40 52.04 38.19
CA ASN A 2 4.29 51.28 39.45
C ASN A 2 3.37 50.05 39.29
N ALA A 3 3.72 48.82 39.65
CA ALA A 3 4.97 48.28 40.17
C ALA A 3 4.95 46.75 40.05
N LEU A 4 6.16 46.23 39.88
CA LEU A 4 6.68 44.90 40.15
C LEU A 4 6.07 44.25 41.41
N LYS A 5 5.70 42.96 41.35
CA LYS A 5 5.79 42.06 42.52
C LYS A 5 6.35 40.70 42.11
N LEU A 6 7.62 40.52 42.44
CA LEU A 6 8.28 39.23 42.67
C LEU A 6 7.74 38.62 43.97
N THR A 7 7.58 37.31 44.01
CA THR A 7 7.69 36.53 45.26
C THR A 7 8.49 35.25 45.01
N LEU A 8 9.39 35.03 45.96
CA LEU A 8 10.50 34.07 45.98
C LEU A 8 10.09 32.62 46.22
N ALA A 9 10.89 31.74 45.61
CA ALA A 9 11.48 30.49 46.09
C ALA A 9 10.89 29.76 47.31
N SER A 10 10.66 28.45 47.11
CA SER A 10 11.20 27.42 48.01
C SER A 10 11.38 26.11 47.24
N LEU A 11 12.64 25.71 47.06
CA LEU A 11 13.04 24.35 46.73
C LEU A 11 12.91 23.48 47.98
N VAL A 12 12.22 22.35 47.88
CA VAL A 12 12.50 21.17 48.70
C VAL A 12 12.64 19.99 47.75
N ILE A 13 13.87 19.47 47.67
CA ILE A 13 14.24 18.22 47.02
C ILE A 13 14.21 17.15 48.12
N ILE A 14 13.38 16.11 47.96
CA ILE A 14 13.58 14.84 48.66
C ILE A 14 13.44 13.71 47.63
N SER A 15 14.55 13.02 47.44
CA SER A 15 14.74 11.78 46.69
C SER A 15 13.97 10.60 47.29
N GLY A 16 13.61 9.61 46.45
CA GLY A 16 13.78 8.20 46.80
C GLY A 16 12.57 7.25 46.69
N CYS A 17 12.71 6.32 45.74
CA CYS A 17 12.34 4.88 45.72
C CYS A 17 10.96 4.34 46.22
N SER A 18 10.19 3.86 45.23
CA SER A 18 9.74 2.47 45.00
C SER A 18 8.84 1.71 46.00
N THR A 19 7.90 0.94 45.39
CA THR A 19 7.16 -0.25 45.89
C THR A 19 6.11 -0.01 46.98
N THR A 20 4.92 -0.64 47.05
CA THR A 20 4.00 -1.44 46.22
C THR A 20 2.69 -1.47 47.05
N GLU A 21 1.58 -1.90 46.44
CA GLU A 21 0.37 -2.49 47.06
C GLU A 21 -0.81 -1.59 47.47
N ALA A 22 -1.92 -1.88 46.76
CA ALA A 22 -3.27 -2.14 47.25
C ALA A 22 -4.03 -1.04 48.01
N GLY A 23 -5.03 -0.48 47.32
CA GLY A 23 -6.11 0.31 47.94
C GLY A 23 -7.19 0.65 46.91
N SER A 24 -8.29 -0.09 46.99
CA SER A 24 -9.48 -0.11 46.13
C SER A 24 -10.46 1.06 46.35
N GLU A 25 -11.23 1.42 45.30
CA GLU A 25 -12.64 1.90 45.27
C GLU A 25 -12.85 2.61 43.90
N GLN A 26 -13.33 2.02 42.79
CA GLN A 26 -14.61 1.36 42.48
C GLN A 26 -15.85 2.20 42.85
N THR A 27 -16.24 3.13 41.97
CA THR A 27 -17.61 3.65 41.93
C THR A 27 -18.41 2.87 40.88
N GLN A 28 -19.51 2.30 41.36
CA GLN A 28 -20.45 1.42 40.69
C GLN A 28 -21.46 2.23 39.85
N GLN A 29 -21.87 1.66 38.71
CA GLN A 29 -23.20 1.91 38.16
C GLN A 29 -23.82 0.58 37.75
N GLN A 30 -24.97 0.31 38.34
CA GLN A 30 -25.75 -0.93 38.33
C GLN A 30 -26.40 -1.21 36.98
N ALA A 31 -26.37 -2.49 36.60
CA ALA A 31 -27.34 -3.13 35.72
C ALA A 31 -28.04 -4.25 36.51
N GLN A 32 -29.35 -4.41 36.30
CA GLN A 32 -30.16 -5.54 36.78
C GLN A 32 -31.06 -6.05 35.63
N PRO A 33 -31.56 -7.29 35.72
CA PRO A 33 -31.38 -8.28 34.66
C PRO A 33 -32.70 -8.82 34.07
N GLU A 34 -32.61 -9.47 32.91
CA GLU A 34 -33.66 -10.40 32.45
C GLU A 34 -33.05 -11.69 31.89
N LYS A 35 -33.72 -12.80 32.20
CA LYS A 35 -33.33 -14.22 32.10
C LYS A 35 -33.66 -14.82 30.70
N PRO A 36 -33.37 -16.10 30.39
CA PRO A 36 -32.87 -16.51 29.06
C PRO A 36 -33.78 -17.50 28.32
N GLN A 37 -33.81 -17.43 26.98
CA GLN A 37 -34.41 -18.49 26.15
C GLN A 37 -33.57 -18.80 24.90
N GLN A 38 -32.88 -19.94 24.98
CA GLN A 38 -32.82 -21.06 24.01
C GLN A 38 -32.62 -20.78 22.50
N GLN A 39 -31.39 -21.11 22.06
CA GLN A 39 -31.07 -22.18 21.10
C GLN A 39 -31.72 -22.17 19.70
N ALA A 40 -30.92 -21.83 18.68
CA ALA A 40 -30.91 -22.51 17.37
C ALA A 40 -29.63 -22.20 16.57
N THR A 41 -28.76 -23.18 16.40
CA THR A 41 -28.02 -23.41 15.13
C THR A 41 -28.72 -24.60 14.44
N PRO A 42 -28.54 -24.92 13.13
CA PRO A 42 -27.56 -24.42 12.16
C PRO A 42 -28.16 -24.12 10.76
N ASN A 43 -27.42 -23.45 9.87
CA ASN A 43 -27.50 -23.78 8.44
C ASN A 43 -26.22 -23.40 7.69
N LYS A 44 -25.20 -24.26 7.82
CA LYS A 44 -24.12 -24.34 6.83
C LYS A 44 -24.68 -25.09 5.62
N LYS A 45 -24.96 -24.38 4.53
CA LYS A 45 -25.16 -25.02 3.23
C LYS A 45 -23.80 -25.52 2.73
N PRO A 46 -23.62 -26.83 2.46
CA PRO A 46 -22.38 -27.32 1.86
C PRO A 46 -22.32 -26.83 0.41
N ILE A 47 -21.36 -25.96 0.11
CA ILE A 47 -21.01 -25.67 -1.28
C ILE A 47 -20.10 -26.81 -1.71
N ALA A 48 -20.60 -27.66 -2.61
CA ALA A 48 -19.82 -28.73 -3.22
C ALA A 48 -18.59 -28.14 -3.93
N PRO A 49 -17.42 -28.81 -3.92
CA PRO A 49 -16.25 -28.33 -4.62
C PRO A 49 -16.55 -28.24 -6.13
N ALA A 50 -16.24 -27.08 -6.72
CA ALA A 50 -16.32 -26.88 -8.16
C ALA A 50 -15.41 -27.88 -8.85
N LYS A 51 -15.99 -28.69 -9.76
CA LYS A 51 -15.25 -29.64 -10.58
C LYS A 51 -14.27 -28.88 -11.48
N LEU A 52 -12.99 -29.25 -11.40
CA LEU A 52 -11.91 -28.81 -12.27
C LEU A 52 -12.27 -29.13 -13.73
N GLN A 53 -12.54 -28.11 -14.56
CA GLN A 53 -12.64 -28.30 -16.00
C GLN A 53 -11.24 -28.32 -16.59
N THR A 54 -10.74 -29.53 -16.87
CA THR A 54 -9.57 -29.74 -17.73
C THR A 54 -9.97 -29.52 -19.17
N LYS A 55 -9.89 -28.27 -19.65
CA LYS A 55 -9.85 -27.99 -21.09
C LYS A 55 -8.47 -27.45 -21.42
N SER A 56 -7.70 -28.28 -22.11
CA SER A 56 -6.37 -27.96 -22.61
C SER A 56 -6.40 -26.68 -23.44
N ALA A 57 -5.49 -25.76 -23.15
CA ALA A 57 -5.26 -24.57 -23.93
C ALA A 57 -4.64 -24.95 -25.28
N THR A 58 -5.41 -24.81 -26.37
CA THR A 58 -4.87 -24.87 -27.72
C THR A 58 -4.35 -23.49 -28.08
N ARG A 59 -3.02 -23.33 -28.21
CA ARG A 59 -2.40 -22.11 -28.76
C ARG A 59 -2.55 -22.15 -30.28
N HIS A 60 -3.01 -21.05 -30.87
CA HIS A 60 -2.98 -20.83 -32.32
C HIS A 60 -2.17 -19.56 -32.58
N ASP A 61 -0.85 -19.70 -32.53
CA ASP A 61 0.06 -18.71 -33.11
C ASP A 61 0.37 -19.15 -34.54
N ALA A 62 -0.11 -18.41 -35.52
CA ALA A 62 0.36 -18.48 -36.90
C ALA A 62 0.30 -17.09 -37.55
N GLY A 63 1.48 -16.54 -37.87
CA GLY A 63 1.70 -15.86 -39.15
C GLY A 63 1.44 -14.35 -39.24
N MET A 64 2.55 -13.61 -39.25
CA MET A 64 2.84 -12.35 -39.94
C MET A 64 1.70 -11.60 -40.66
N SER A 65 1.49 -10.33 -40.26
CA SER A 65 1.01 -9.27 -41.16
C SER A 65 1.79 -7.99 -40.90
N LYS A 66 2.39 -7.44 -41.96
CA LYS A 66 3.18 -6.19 -41.93
C LYS A 66 2.29 -4.99 -41.57
N PRO A 67 2.78 -3.99 -40.81
CA PRO A 67 2.02 -2.78 -40.53
C PRO A 67 1.94 -1.89 -41.77
N THR A 68 0.74 -1.44 -42.12
CA THR A 68 0.50 -0.38 -43.12
C THR A 68 0.67 1.00 -42.46
N PRO A 69 1.13 2.04 -43.19
CA PRO A 69 1.45 3.33 -42.59
C PRO A 69 0.18 4.05 -42.10
N ALA A 70 0.26 4.59 -40.88
CA ALA A 70 -0.83 5.29 -40.21
C ALA A 70 -1.25 6.54 -41.00
N LYS A 71 -2.51 6.57 -41.43
CA LYS A 71 -3.15 7.75 -42.02
C LYS A 71 -3.41 8.77 -40.90
N MET A 72 -2.89 9.98 -41.04
CA MET A 72 -3.12 11.05 -40.06
C MET A 72 -4.61 11.46 -40.11
N VAL A 73 -5.32 11.34 -38.99
CA VAL A 73 -6.73 11.73 -38.87
C VAL A 73 -6.81 13.19 -38.42
N THR A 74 -7.36 14.05 -39.28
CA THR A 74 -7.53 15.50 -39.09
C THR A 74 -8.96 15.89 -38.71
N LYS A 75 -9.64 15.07 -37.90
CA LYS A 75 -10.97 15.41 -37.39
C LYS A 75 -10.93 15.33 -35.87
N ALA A 76 -11.29 16.42 -35.18
CA ALA A 76 -11.46 16.40 -33.74
C ALA A 76 -12.53 15.35 -33.42
N GLU A 77 -12.09 14.20 -32.92
CA GLU A 77 -12.96 13.09 -32.59
C GLU A 77 -13.84 13.49 -31.38
N PRO A 78 -15.10 13.04 -31.33
CA PRO A 78 -15.95 13.27 -30.17
C PRO A 78 -15.26 12.64 -28.96
N ILE A 79 -15.11 13.39 -27.87
CA ILE A 79 -14.56 12.85 -26.63
C ILE A 79 -15.40 11.62 -26.26
N ALA A 80 -14.79 10.45 -26.36
CA ALA A 80 -15.44 9.19 -26.01
C ALA A 80 -15.94 9.29 -24.56
N LYS A 81 -17.17 8.82 -24.33
CA LYS A 81 -17.76 8.73 -23.00
C LYS A 81 -16.78 8.00 -22.07
N TYR A 82 -16.37 8.66 -20.99
CA TYR A 82 -15.56 8.06 -19.93
C TYR A 82 -16.46 7.12 -19.12
N ASP A 83 -16.39 5.83 -19.42
CA ASP A 83 -16.99 4.79 -18.59
C ASP A 83 -16.06 4.55 -17.39
N GLN A 84 -16.52 4.92 -16.20
CA GLN A 84 -15.81 4.66 -14.94
C GLN A 84 -15.67 3.16 -14.65
N ASP A 85 -16.43 2.30 -15.33
CA ASP A 85 -16.44 0.84 -15.15
C ASP A 85 -15.38 0.11 -16.00
N ALA A 86 -14.75 0.82 -16.95
CA ALA A 86 -13.68 0.30 -17.80
C ALA A 86 -12.30 0.59 -17.20
N ILE A 87 -12.01 0.00 -16.03
CA ILE A 87 -10.62 -0.21 -15.60
C ILE A 87 -10.05 -1.34 -16.47
N ASP A 88 -9.35 -0.99 -17.54
CA ASP A 88 -8.67 -1.96 -18.41
C ASP A 88 -7.16 -2.01 -18.15
N GLU A 89 -6.54 -3.07 -18.66
CA GLU A 89 -5.10 -3.32 -18.49
C GLU A 89 -4.24 -2.19 -19.10
N ALA A 90 -4.69 -1.57 -20.20
CA ALA A 90 -3.94 -0.51 -20.87
C ALA A 90 -3.90 0.77 -20.03
N SER A 91 -5.02 1.15 -19.40
CA SER A 91 -5.11 2.26 -18.47
C SER A 91 -4.19 2.06 -17.27
N ILE A 92 -4.19 0.87 -16.67
CA ILE A 92 -3.28 0.53 -15.56
C ILE A 92 -1.81 0.66 -15.99
N LYS A 93 -1.45 0.11 -17.15
CA LYS A 93 -0.09 0.25 -17.71
C LYS A 93 0.30 1.70 -17.91
N ASN A 94 -0.61 2.54 -18.39
CA ASN A 94 -0.37 3.98 -18.56
C ASN A 94 -0.19 4.70 -17.22
N GLN A 95 -0.94 4.32 -16.19
CA GLN A 95 -0.78 4.88 -14.84
C GLN A 95 0.60 4.56 -14.26
N HIS A 96 1.07 3.31 -14.40
CA HIS A 96 2.44 2.91 -14.06
C HIS A 96 3.47 3.72 -14.84
N ALA A 97 3.34 3.79 -16.16
CA ALA A 97 4.29 4.50 -17.02
C ALA A 97 4.38 5.99 -16.66
N TYR A 98 3.24 6.64 -16.40
CA TYR A 98 3.20 8.04 -16.00
C TYR A 98 3.85 8.25 -14.63
N LEU A 99 3.56 7.38 -13.66
CA LEU A 99 4.14 7.45 -12.33
C LEU A 99 5.67 7.30 -12.39
N ASN A 100 6.16 6.29 -13.12
CA ASN A 100 7.59 6.08 -13.35
C ASN A 100 8.26 7.26 -14.06
N PHE A 101 7.56 7.89 -15.02
CA PHE A 101 8.08 9.04 -15.76
C PHE A 101 8.27 10.25 -14.85
N ILE A 102 7.28 10.60 -14.01
CA ILE A 102 7.38 11.77 -13.14
C ILE A 102 8.35 11.57 -11.98
N THR A 103 8.71 10.33 -11.66
CA THR A 103 9.67 9.98 -10.60
C THR A 103 11.01 9.46 -11.15
N LYS A 104 11.27 9.61 -12.45
CA LYS A 104 12.47 9.03 -13.09
C LYS A 104 13.77 9.63 -12.56
N ASP A 105 13.74 10.92 -12.24
CA ASP A 105 14.89 11.63 -11.71
C ASP A 105 15.02 11.36 -10.22
N LYS A 106 16.10 10.69 -9.85
CA LYS A 106 16.39 10.27 -8.47
C LYS A 106 17.42 11.15 -7.80
N SER A 107 17.73 12.32 -8.37
CA SER A 107 18.74 13.23 -7.83
C SER A 107 18.40 13.65 -6.39
N CYS A 108 19.39 13.69 -5.51
CA CYS A 108 19.22 14.05 -4.10
C CYS A 108 20.45 14.80 -3.54
N ASP A 109 20.21 15.57 -2.50
CA ASP A 109 21.20 16.24 -1.66
C ASP A 109 21.32 15.58 -0.28
N SER A 110 20.25 14.93 0.18
CA SER A 110 20.23 14.20 1.45
C SER A 110 19.29 13.01 1.42
N SER A 111 19.55 12.02 2.29
CA SER A 111 18.75 10.79 2.36
C SER A 111 17.29 11.00 2.75
N SER A 112 16.94 12.10 3.41
CA SER A 112 15.54 12.42 3.77
C SER A 112 14.67 12.70 2.53
N GLN A 113 15.29 13.02 1.40
CA GLN A 113 14.58 13.23 0.14
C GLN A 113 14.22 11.91 -0.55
N CYS A 114 14.86 10.79 -0.19
CA CYS A 114 14.67 9.51 -0.86
C CYS A 114 13.51 8.73 -0.25
N GLN A 115 12.40 8.65 -0.98
CA GLN A 115 11.17 8.01 -0.53
C GLN A 115 10.94 6.69 -1.26
N ALA A 116 10.49 5.67 -0.53
CA ALA A 116 9.99 4.42 -1.10
C ALA A 116 8.54 4.22 -0.68
N ILE A 117 7.60 4.22 -1.63
CA ILE A 117 6.17 4.10 -1.32
C ILE A 117 5.56 2.86 -1.97
N PRO A 118 4.56 2.22 -1.35
CA PRO A 118 3.84 1.11 -1.97
C PRO A 118 3.05 1.61 -3.19
N VAL A 119 3.09 0.85 -4.28
CA VAL A 119 2.29 1.12 -5.48
C VAL A 119 1.65 -0.17 -6.00
N GLY A 120 0.44 -0.01 -6.54
CA GLY A 120 -0.30 -1.10 -7.17
C GLY A 120 -0.90 -2.09 -6.17
N SER A 121 -1.51 -3.16 -6.68
CA SER A 121 -2.20 -4.19 -5.89
C SER A 121 -2.00 -5.58 -6.49
N ARG A 122 -1.54 -6.54 -5.66
CA ARG A 122 -1.56 -7.97 -5.99
C ARG A 122 -2.94 -8.55 -5.67
N ALA A 123 -3.32 -9.63 -6.35
CA ALA A 123 -4.60 -10.30 -6.12
C ALA A 123 -4.70 -10.93 -4.72
N CYS A 124 -3.58 -11.42 -4.16
CA CYS A 124 -3.49 -11.89 -2.79
C CYS A 124 -3.49 -10.77 -1.72
N GLY A 125 -3.62 -9.50 -2.13
CA GLY A 125 -3.45 -8.32 -1.28
C GLY A 125 -2.01 -7.79 -1.25
N GLY A 126 -1.87 -6.58 -0.70
CA GLY A 126 -0.60 -5.86 -0.63
C GLY A 126 -0.18 -5.22 -1.96
N PRO A 127 0.88 -4.38 -1.94
CA PRO A 127 1.34 -3.70 -3.13
C PRO A 127 1.97 -4.65 -4.15
N SER A 128 1.93 -4.29 -5.43
CA SER A 128 2.64 -5.01 -6.48
C SER A 128 4.13 -4.64 -6.53
N SER A 129 4.49 -3.43 -6.08
CA SER A 129 5.89 -3.03 -5.93
C SER A 129 6.05 -1.84 -4.96
N TYR A 130 7.31 -1.45 -4.70
CA TYR A 130 7.64 -0.18 -4.06
C TYR A 130 8.33 0.75 -5.07
N LEU A 131 7.77 1.95 -5.22
CA LEU A 131 8.31 3.02 -6.04
C LEU A 131 9.33 3.84 -5.24
N LEU A 132 10.56 3.90 -5.75
CA LEU A 132 11.63 4.74 -5.21
C LEU A 132 11.70 6.07 -6.00
N PHE A 133 11.65 7.19 -5.30
CA PHE A 133 11.77 8.52 -5.90
C PHE A 133 12.44 9.53 -4.96
N SER A 134 12.79 10.70 -5.51
CA SER A 134 13.34 11.83 -4.75
C SER A 134 12.32 12.95 -4.63
N THR A 135 12.11 13.48 -3.43
CA THR A 135 11.29 14.68 -3.21
C THR A 135 11.98 15.97 -3.65
N LYS A 136 13.26 15.91 -4.04
CA LYS A 136 13.95 17.04 -4.67
C LYS A 136 13.37 17.35 -6.05
N THR A 137 12.96 16.32 -6.79
CA THR A 137 12.65 16.39 -8.22
C THR A 137 11.19 16.03 -8.51
N ALA A 138 10.53 15.29 -7.62
CA ALA A 138 9.13 14.90 -7.75
C ALA A 138 8.28 15.43 -6.59
N ASP A 139 7.10 15.92 -6.93
CA ASP A 139 6.11 16.41 -5.98
C ASP A 139 5.49 15.27 -5.17
N LEU A 140 5.64 15.34 -3.84
CA LEU A 140 5.25 14.28 -2.92
C LEU A 140 3.75 13.96 -3.00
N GLU A 141 2.90 14.98 -2.91
CA GLU A 141 1.44 14.81 -2.87
C GLU A 141 0.91 14.23 -4.17
N LYS A 142 1.42 14.72 -5.30
CA LYS A 142 1.07 14.23 -6.64
C LYS A 142 1.47 12.78 -6.81
N VAL A 143 2.67 12.39 -6.39
CA VAL A 143 3.14 11.00 -6.45
C VAL A 143 2.25 10.09 -5.61
N TYR A 144 1.93 10.47 -4.36
CA TYR A 144 1.02 9.69 -3.51
C TYR A 144 -0.39 9.56 -4.09
N LYS A 145 -0.95 10.63 -4.64
CA LYS A 145 -2.28 10.62 -5.25
C LYS A 145 -2.34 9.67 -6.45
N LEU A 146 -1.32 9.68 -7.30
CA LEU A 146 -1.23 8.81 -8.46
C LEU A 146 -0.97 7.36 -8.07
N ALA A 147 -0.10 7.11 -7.10
CA ALA A 147 0.14 5.79 -6.51
C ALA A 147 -1.15 5.17 -5.94
N LYS A 148 -1.94 5.97 -5.22
CA LYS A 148 -3.24 5.51 -4.70
C LYS A 148 -4.20 5.17 -5.84
N LYS A 149 -4.33 6.06 -6.83
CA LYS A 149 -5.22 5.81 -8.00
C LYS A 149 -4.85 4.53 -8.74
N LEU A 150 -3.55 4.29 -8.91
CA LEU A 150 -3.03 3.06 -9.51
C LEU A 150 -3.37 1.83 -8.67
N THR A 151 -3.16 1.91 -7.35
CA THR A 151 -3.50 0.83 -6.41
C THR A 151 -4.99 0.49 -6.46
N ASP A 152 -5.86 1.50 -6.45
CA ASP A 152 -7.30 1.31 -6.54
C ASP A 152 -7.70 0.69 -7.89
N SER A 153 -7.08 1.13 -9.00
CA SER A 153 -7.33 0.58 -10.34
C SER A 153 -6.92 -0.89 -10.43
N GLU A 154 -5.72 -1.25 -9.98
CA GLU A 154 -5.26 -2.65 -9.98
C GLU A 154 -6.12 -3.54 -9.09
N ALA A 155 -6.54 -3.05 -7.91
CA ALA A 155 -7.42 -3.81 -7.01
C ALA A 155 -8.78 -4.10 -7.66
N GLN A 156 -9.37 -3.10 -8.34
CA GLN A 156 -10.64 -3.28 -9.05
C GLN A 156 -10.50 -4.24 -10.23
N TYR A 157 -9.43 -4.12 -11.01
CA TYR A 157 -9.12 -5.05 -12.11
C TYR A 157 -8.98 -6.49 -11.59
N ASN A 158 -8.20 -6.69 -10.52
CA ASN A 158 -8.01 -8.01 -9.92
C ASN A 158 -9.34 -8.64 -9.48
N ALA A 159 -10.19 -7.86 -8.82
CA ALA A 159 -11.51 -8.32 -8.37
C ALA A 159 -12.43 -8.66 -9.55
N LYS A 160 -12.51 -7.79 -10.56
CA LYS A 160 -13.35 -7.96 -11.75
C LYS A 160 -12.97 -9.19 -12.57
N HIS A 161 -11.68 -9.46 -12.69
CA HIS A 161 -11.15 -10.54 -13.53
C HIS A 161 -10.84 -11.83 -12.77
N GLY A 162 -11.15 -11.92 -11.46
CA GLY A 162 -10.89 -13.10 -10.65
C GLY A 162 -9.41 -13.49 -10.64
N MET A 163 -8.53 -12.49 -10.65
CA MET A 163 -7.09 -12.70 -10.71
C MET A 163 -6.62 -13.45 -9.46
N ILE A 164 -5.58 -14.28 -9.62
CA ILE A 164 -4.95 -15.03 -8.53
C ILE A 164 -3.44 -14.75 -8.60
N SER A 165 -2.81 -14.58 -7.43
CA SER A 165 -1.37 -14.42 -7.31
C SER A 165 -0.86 -15.19 -6.10
N ILE A 166 0.45 -15.49 -6.08
CA ILE A 166 1.11 -16.01 -4.88
C ILE A 166 1.09 -14.97 -3.75
N CYS A 167 0.82 -15.42 -2.52
CA CYS A 167 0.83 -14.61 -1.31
C CYS A 167 2.28 -14.41 -0.83
N GLU A 168 2.84 -13.22 -1.09
CA GLU A 168 4.19 -12.86 -0.68
C GLU A 168 4.18 -11.51 0.02
N HIS A 169 4.87 -11.44 1.15
CA HIS A 169 5.00 -10.18 1.88
C HIS A 169 6.19 -9.37 1.34
N LEU A 170 5.88 -8.28 0.63
CA LEU A 170 6.90 -7.33 0.17
C LEU A 170 7.23 -6.32 1.27
N ARG A 171 8.46 -6.41 1.79
CA ARG A 171 8.98 -5.41 2.73
C ARG A 171 9.34 -4.12 1.99
N GLN A 172 8.97 -2.99 2.57
CA GLN A 172 9.41 -1.67 2.10
C GLN A 172 10.95 -1.61 2.16
N PRO A 173 11.63 -1.26 1.05
CA PRO A 173 13.08 -1.11 1.07
C PRO A 173 13.47 0.14 1.85
N ALA A 174 14.58 0.05 2.59
CA ALA A 174 15.23 1.26 3.10
C ALA A 174 15.89 2.01 1.94
N THR A 175 16.06 3.32 2.09
CA THR A 175 16.55 4.22 1.03
C THR A 175 17.68 5.10 1.54
N GLN A 176 18.58 5.48 0.65
CA GLN A 176 19.68 6.40 0.96
C GLN A 176 20.02 7.26 -0.26
N CYS A 177 20.54 8.46 0.00
CA CYS A 177 21.19 9.26 -1.03
C CYS A 177 22.67 8.86 -1.13
N VAL A 178 23.07 8.26 -2.24
CA VAL A 178 24.45 7.84 -2.52
C VAL A 178 24.88 8.49 -3.82
N GLU A 179 25.98 9.22 -3.80
CA GLU A 179 26.51 9.94 -4.98
C GLU A 179 25.41 10.78 -5.67
N ASN A 180 24.70 11.58 -4.87
CA ASN A 180 23.59 12.42 -5.31
C ASN A 180 22.43 11.68 -5.99
N THR A 181 22.32 10.36 -5.82
CA THR A 181 21.25 9.54 -6.39
C THR A 181 20.56 8.72 -5.30
N CYS A 182 19.22 8.74 -5.28
CA CYS A 182 18.45 7.89 -4.39
C CYS A 182 18.57 6.42 -4.83
N VAL A 183 19.04 5.58 -3.90
CA VAL A 183 19.19 4.13 -4.07
C VAL A 183 18.40 3.38 -3.01
N LYS A 184 18.06 2.12 -3.32
CA LYS A 184 17.56 1.16 -2.32
C LYS A 184 18.76 0.62 -1.56
N LEU A 185 18.63 0.50 -0.25
CA LEU A 185 19.56 -0.27 0.56
C LEU A 185 19.13 -1.73 0.46
N GLU A 186 19.97 -2.54 -0.17
CA GLU A 186 19.80 -3.98 -0.12
C GLU A 186 19.91 -4.41 1.35
N GLY A 187 18.83 -4.95 1.90
CA GLY A 187 18.92 -5.63 3.18
C GLY A 187 19.97 -6.71 3.04
N THR A 188 20.85 -6.87 4.04
CA THR A 188 21.79 -7.99 4.15
C THR A 188 21.02 -9.29 4.34
N ASN A 189 20.26 -9.71 3.33
CA ASN A 189 19.58 -10.99 3.24
C ASN A 189 20.58 -12.07 2.85
N LYS A 190 21.79 -12.07 3.43
CA LYS A 190 22.37 -13.35 3.80
C LYS A 190 21.51 -13.84 4.96
N SER A 191 20.44 -14.57 4.61
CA SER A 191 19.87 -15.53 5.55
C SER A 191 21.06 -16.27 6.16
N PRO A 192 21.24 -16.30 7.49
CA PRO A 192 22.24 -17.16 8.10
C PRO A 192 21.96 -18.53 7.52
N THR A 193 22.90 -19.06 6.74
CA THR A 193 22.76 -20.40 6.20
C THR A 193 22.52 -21.28 7.40
N ARG A 194 21.27 -21.72 7.57
CA ARG A 194 20.88 -22.59 8.66
C ARG A 194 21.49 -23.92 8.28
N ASP A 195 22.73 -24.11 8.69
CA ASP A 195 23.50 -25.34 8.54
C ASP A 195 22.76 -26.40 9.36
N TYR A 196 21.81 -27.07 8.71
CA TYR A 196 21.17 -28.26 9.23
C TYR A 196 22.15 -29.41 8.98
N ARG A 197 23.05 -29.60 9.95
CA ARG A 197 23.86 -30.80 10.08
C ARG A 197 23.39 -31.63 11.25
#